data_AF-A0A1I2V0F4-F1
#
_entry.id   AF-A0A1I2V0F4-F1
#
_cell.length_a   1.000
_cell.length_b   1.000
_cell.length_c   1.000
_cell.angle_alpha   90.00
_cell.angle_beta   90.00
_cell.angle_gamma   90.00
#
_symmetry.space_group_name_H-M   'P 1'
#
loop_
_entity.id
_entity.type
_entity.pdbx_description
1 polymer ?
#
loop_
_entity_poly.entity_id
_entity_poly.type
_entity_poly.pdbx_seq_one_letter_code
_entity_poly.pdbx_strand_id
1 'polypeptide(L)'
;MMQKKIPYPKHSRDKEAVDAQIKTMISRVNLMRDLLFEIKADTPLGKTVKMLLNLLLSDGEDGILDLTGLSYQKLASLIGVSHAELRESLEYLQQRGIISYRTISQ
;
A
#
# COMPACT_ATOMS: atom_id res chain seq x y z
N MET A 1 -54.90 25.52 -11.58
CA MET A 1 -53.75 25.14 -10.74
C MET A 1 -52.75 24.37 -11.59
N MET A 2 -51.58 24.95 -11.90
CA MET A 2 -50.52 24.27 -12.65
C MET A 2 -49.62 23.51 -11.67
N GLN A 3 -49.52 22.19 -11.83
CA GLN A 3 -48.54 21.39 -11.10
C GLN A 3 -47.13 21.74 -11.58
N LYS A 4 -46.37 22.49 -10.77
CA LYS A 4 -44.94 22.67 -10.99
C LYS A 4 -44.23 21.33 -10.75
N LYS A 5 -43.77 20.69 -11.82
CA LYS A 5 -42.82 19.58 -11.73
C LYS A 5 -41.49 20.12 -11.17
N ILE A 6 -41.32 20.10 -9.85
CA ILE A 6 -40.43 19.09 -9.24
C ILE A 6 -39.20 18.65 -10.04
N PRO A 7 -38.20 19.47 -10.45
CA PRO A 7 -37.05 18.92 -11.16
C PRO A 7 -36.25 18.08 -10.18
N TYR A 8 -36.34 16.75 -10.29
CA TYR A 8 -35.43 15.87 -9.58
C TYR A 8 -34.01 16.13 -10.09
N PRO A 9 -33.03 16.36 -9.20
CA PRO A 9 -31.66 16.52 -9.64
C PRO A 9 -31.23 15.22 -10.31
N LYS A 10 -30.81 15.29 -11.58
CA LYS A 10 -30.21 14.15 -12.28
C LYS A 10 -29.02 13.68 -11.45
N HIS A 11 -29.16 12.54 -10.78
CA HIS A 11 -28.07 11.81 -10.16
C HIS A 11 -27.21 11.16 -11.25
N SER A 12 -26.61 11.97 -12.14
CA SER A 12 -25.52 11.52 -12.98
C SER A 12 -24.22 11.81 -12.24
N ARG A 13 -23.91 11.01 -11.21
CA ARG A 13 -22.49 10.80 -10.92
C ARG A 13 -21.91 10.24 -12.20
N ASP A 14 -20.86 10.87 -12.71
CA ASP A 14 -20.21 10.46 -13.93
C ASP A 14 -19.92 8.96 -13.85
N LYS A 15 -20.66 8.17 -14.62
CA LYS A 15 -20.68 6.70 -14.50
C LYS A 15 -19.26 6.16 -14.68
N GLU A 16 -18.48 6.81 -15.54
CA GLU A 16 -17.08 6.49 -15.80
C GLU A 16 -16.20 6.73 -14.58
N ALA A 17 -16.41 7.83 -13.84
CA ALA A 17 -15.67 8.12 -12.61
C ALA A 17 -15.98 7.11 -11.51
N VAL A 18 -17.25 6.72 -11.37
CA VAL A 18 -17.66 5.70 -10.39
C VAL A 18 -17.06 4.34 -10.76
N ASP A 19 -17.14 3.94 -12.04
CA ASP A 19 -16.55 2.68 -12.51
C ASP A 19 -15.02 2.65 -12.35
N ALA A 20 -14.34 3.78 -12.59
CA ALA A 20 -12.90 3.92 -12.36
C ALA A 20 -12.54 3.77 -10.86
N GLN A 21 -13.35 4.35 -9.98
CA GLN A 21 -13.17 4.21 -8.53
C GLN A 21 -13.37 2.75 -8.08
N ILE A 22 -14.42 2.08 -8.57
CA ILE A 22 -14.68 0.66 -8.27
C ILE A 22 -13.51 -0.21 -8.74
N LYS A 23 -13.02 0.00 -9.97
CA LYS A 23 -11.84 -0.72 -10.49
C LYS A 23 -10.62 -0.52 -9.61
N THR A 24 -10.40 0.71 -9.14
CA THR A 24 -9.30 1.01 -8.22
C THR A 24 -9.44 0.26 -6.89
N MET A 25 -10.64 0.21 -6.32
CA MET A 25 -10.90 -0.54 -5.09
C MET A 25 -10.67 -2.04 -5.27
N ILE A 26 -11.16 -2.63 -6.36
CA ILE A 26 -10.94 -4.05 -6.67
C ILE A 26 -9.44 -4.34 -6.80
N SER A 27 -8.69 -3.50 -7.51
CA SER A 27 -7.24 -3.65 -7.64
C SER A 27 -6.52 -3.61 -6.29
N ARG A 28 -6.93 -2.71 -5.38
CA ARG A 28 -6.36 -2.63 -4.02
C ARG A 28 -6.67 -3.89 -3.20
N VAL A 29 -7.88 -4.41 -3.27
CA VAL A 29 -8.27 -5.65 -2.57
C VAL A 29 -7.49 -6.85 -3.11
N ASN A 30 -7.35 -6.96 -4.43
CA ASN A 30 -6.54 -8.02 -5.04
C ASN A 30 -5.08 -7.94 -4.60
N LEU A 31 -4.50 -6.73 -4.59
CA LEU A 31 -3.15 -6.51 -4.10
C LEU A 31 -2.98 -6.93 -2.64
N MET A 32 -3.92 -6.56 -1.76
CA MET A 32 -3.90 -6.98 -0.35
C MET A 32 -3.92 -8.51 -0.24
N ARG A 33 -4.79 -9.18 -1.01
CA ARG A 33 -4.86 -10.64 -1.05
C ARG A 33 -3.52 -11.25 -1.48
N ASP A 34 -2.92 -10.72 -2.54
CA ASP A 34 -1.66 -11.25 -3.07
C ASP A 34 -0.52 -11.07 -2.04
N LEU A 35 -0.43 -9.92 -1.37
CA LEU A 35 0.55 -9.73 -0.30
C LEU A 35 0.32 -10.66 0.91
N LEU A 36 -0.92 -10.97 1.26
CA LEU A 36 -1.22 -11.95 2.31
C LEU A 36 -0.73 -13.36 1.92
N PHE A 37 -0.79 -13.72 0.63
CA PHE A 37 -0.19 -14.96 0.14
C PHE A 37 1.33 -14.94 0.24
N GLU A 38 1.99 -13.83 -0.13
CA GLU A 38 3.44 -13.67 0.01
C GLU A 38 3.88 -13.82 1.47
N ILE A 39 3.16 -13.20 2.41
CA ILE A 39 3.41 -13.35 3.86
C ILE A 39 3.27 -14.81 4.28
N LYS A 40 2.22 -15.49 3.84
CA LYS A 40 1.98 -16.90 4.17
C LYS A 40 3.04 -17.83 3.58
N ALA A 41 3.53 -17.54 2.39
CA ALA A 41 4.54 -18.31 1.68
C ALA A 41 5.97 -18.00 2.17
N ASP A 42 6.14 -17.05 3.10
CA ASP A 42 7.42 -16.64 3.68
C ASP A 42 8.45 -16.20 2.61
N THR A 43 7.97 -15.58 1.53
CA THR A 43 8.82 -15.03 0.47
C THR A 43 9.56 -13.79 0.95
N PRO A 44 10.60 -13.33 0.23
CA PRO A 44 11.28 -12.09 0.60
C PRO A 44 10.35 -10.86 0.65
N LEU A 45 9.39 -10.77 -0.29
CA LEU A 45 8.36 -9.74 -0.27
C LEU A 45 7.44 -9.88 0.95
N GLY A 46 6.98 -11.09 1.25
CA GLY A 46 6.15 -11.37 2.42
C GLY A 46 6.83 -10.99 3.75
N LYS A 47 8.10 -11.37 3.91
CA LYS A 47 8.93 -11.00 5.06
C LYS A 47 9.08 -9.50 5.20
N THR A 48 9.32 -8.80 4.09
CA THR A 48 9.44 -7.34 4.05
C THR A 48 8.13 -6.67 4.48
N VAL A 49 6.98 -7.10 3.94
CA VAL A 49 5.66 -6.54 4.30
C VAL A 49 5.36 -6.79 5.77
N LYS A 50 5.59 -8.00 6.27
CA LYS A 50 5.38 -8.34 7.67
C LYS A 50 6.22 -7.47 8.61
N MET A 51 7.48 -7.24 8.27
CA MET A 51 8.37 -6.35 9.02
C MET A 51 7.83 -4.92 9.04
N LEU A 52 7.48 -4.36 7.88
CA LEU A 52 6.94 -3.00 7.79
C LEU A 52 5.65 -2.83 8.61
N LEU A 53 4.75 -3.81 8.56
CA LEU A 53 3.53 -3.80 9.36
C LEU A 53 3.83 -3.85 10.86
N ASN A 54 4.75 -4.72 11.28
CA ASN A 54 5.13 -4.83 12.69
C ASN A 54 5.74 -3.53 13.21
N LEU A 55 6.63 -2.92 12.42
CA LEU A 55 7.27 -1.65 12.76
C LEU A 55 6.23 -0.52 12.83
N LEU A 56 5.34 -0.44 11.84
CA LEU A 56 4.27 0.57 11.81
C LEU A 56 3.30 0.43 13.00
N LEU A 57 2.97 -0.80 13.39
CA LEU A 57 2.08 -1.05 14.54
C LEU A 57 2.75 -0.78 15.89
N SER A 58 4.08 -0.84 15.95
CA SER A 58 4.83 -0.67 17.20
C SER A 58 5.21 0.80 17.44
N ASP A 59 5.77 1.45 16.41
CA ASP A 59 6.41 2.76 16.51
C ASP A 59 5.90 3.76 15.44
N GLY A 60 4.90 3.36 14.65
CA GLY A 60 4.33 4.23 13.63
C GLY A 60 3.32 5.22 14.20
N GLU A 61 3.42 6.48 13.78
CA GLU A 61 2.43 7.52 14.06
C GLU A 61 1.76 7.95 12.76
N ASP A 62 0.43 7.99 12.73
CA ASP A 62 -0.37 8.46 11.58
C ASP A 62 -0.01 7.81 10.22
N GLY A 63 0.42 6.54 10.23
CA GLY A 63 0.81 5.82 9.01
C GLY A 63 2.23 6.17 8.52
N ILE A 64 2.99 6.95 9.28
CA ILE A 64 4.38 7.29 9.02
C ILE A 64 5.26 6.39 9.88
N LEU A 65 6.30 5.83 9.27
CA LEU A 65 7.31 5.04 9.95
C LEU A 65 8.67 5.70 9.73
N ASP A 66 9.27 6.22 10.81
CA ASP A 66 10.62 6.76 10.74
C ASP A 66 11.65 5.65 10.89
N LEU A 67 12.41 5.41 9.82
CA LEU A 67 13.51 4.44 9.79
C LEU A 67 14.88 5.12 9.81
N THR A 68 14.94 6.40 10.14
CA THR A 68 16.20 7.15 10.21
C THR A 68 17.15 6.49 11.21
N GLY A 69 18.40 6.28 10.78
CA GLY A 69 19.43 5.61 11.60
C GLY A 69 19.41 4.08 11.54
N LEU A 70 18.43 3.45 10.87
CA LEU A 70 18.43 2.01 10.62
C LEU A 70 19.14 1.69 9.30
N SER A 71 20.14 0.80 9.37
CA SER A 71 20.81 0.30 8.17
C SER A 71 19.93 -0.72 7.45
N TYR A 72 19.71 -0.52 6.15
CA TYR A 72 19.00 -1.47 5.29
C TYR A 72 19.62 -2.87 5.34
N GLN A 73 20.95 -2.96 5.46
CA GLN A 73 21.62 -4.25 5.57
C GLN A 73 21.28 -4.96 6.90
N LYS A 74 21.17 -4.21 8.00
CA LYS A 74 20.71 -4.75 9.29
C LYS A 74 19.25 -5.20 9.20
N LEU A 75 18.38 -4.40 8.59
CA LEU A 75 16.96 -4.76 8.38
C LEU A 75 16.83 -6.06 7.56
N ALA A 76 17.56 -6.16 6.45
CA ALA A 76 17.58 -7.36 5.61
C ALA A 76 18.02 -8.60 6.41
N SER A 77 19.09 -8.47 7.19
CA SER A 77 19.59 -9.55 8.05
C SER A 77 18.59 -9.96 9.13
N LEU A 78 17.85 -9.02 9.73
CA LEU A 78 16.87 -9.31 10.78
C LEU A 78 15.71 -10.16 10.29
N ILE A 79 15.30 -9.96 9.03
CA ILE A 79 14.20 -10.72 8.42
C ILE A 79 14.68 -11.91 7.61
N GLY A 80 16.01 -12.15 7.57
CA GLY A 80 16.60 -13.29 6.87
C GLY A 80 16.45 -13.22 5.35
N VAL A 81 16.64 -12.03 4.77
CA VAL A 81 16.71 -11.81 3.32
C VAL A 81 18.02 -11.11 2.95
N SER A 82 18.41 -11.18 1.68
CA SER A 82 19.53 -10.39 1.16
C SER A 82 19.16 -8.92 1.03
N HIS A 83 20.18 -8.05 1.01
CA HIS A 83 19.99 -6.62 0.75
C HIS A 83 19.30 -6.36 -0.60
N ALA A 84 19.62 -7.15 -1.63
CA ALA A 84 19.00 -7.04 -2.94
C ALA A 84 17.50 -7.35 -2.91
N GLU A 85 17.12 -8.47 -2.26
CA GLU A 85 15.72 -8.85 -2.13
C GLU A 85 14.89 -7.85 -1.32
N LEU A 86 15.46 -7.30 -0.23
CA LEU A 86 14.80 -6.24 0.53
C LEU A 86 14.56 -5.01 -0.35
N ARG A 87 15.57 -4.60 -1.11
CA ARG A 87 15.46 -3.46 -2.02
C ARG A 87 14.40 -3.67 -3.10
N GLU A 88 14.43 -4.82 -3.78
CA GLU A 88 13.44 -5.17 -4.80
C GLU A 88 12.02 -5.18 -4.22
N SER A 89 11.85 -5.71 -3.01
CA SER A 89 10.56 -5.73 -2.32
C SER A 89 10.06 -4.33 -2.00
N LEU A 90 10.93 -3.44 -1.52
CA LEU A 90 10.58 -2.04 -1.23
C LEU A 90 10.23 -1.26 -2.51
N GLU A 91 11.02 -1.43 -3.58
CA GLU A 91 10.76 -0.83 -4.88
C GLU A 91 9.41 -1.31 -5.46
N TYR A 92 9.11 -2.61 -5.36
CA TYR A 92 7.81 -3.16 -5.74
C TYR A 92 6.65 -2.52 -4.97
N LEU A 93 6.76 -2.44 -3.65
CA LEU A 93 5.71 -1.85 -2.81
C LEU A 93 5.50 -0.36 -3.12
N GLN A 94 6.57 0.37 -3.43
CA GLN A 94 6.51 1.77 -3.84
C GLN A 94 5.84 1.93 -5.21
N GLN A 95 6.21 1.12 -6.21
CA GLN A 95 5.58 1.15 -7.55
C GLN A 95 4.09 0.82 -7.51
N ARG A 96 3.67 -0.05 -6.57
CA ARG A 96 2.27 -0.37 -6.32
C ARG A 96 1.52 0.69 -5.50
N GLY A 97 2.21 1.76 -5.07
CA GLY A 97 1.63 2.86 -4.29
C GLY A 97 1.23 2.46 -2.87
N ILE A 98 1.82 1.40 -2.32
CA ILE A 98 1.54 0.94 -0.96
C ILE A 98 2.33 1.76 0.06
N ILE A 99 3.60 1.98 -0.23
CA ILE A 99 4.49 2.80 0.58
C ILE A 99 5.03 3.97 -0.23
N SER A 100 5.37 5.05 0.46
CA SER A 100 6.24 6.08 -0.07
C SER A 100 7.46 6.13 0.84
N TYR A 101 8.65 5.92 0.29
CA TYR A 101 9.88 6.09 1.05
C TYR A 101 10.88 6.87 0.21
N ARG A 102 11.69 7.68 0.90
CA ARG A 102 12.83 8.38 0.30
C ARG A 102 14.08 7.90 0.99
N THR A 103 15.05 7.47 0.22
CA THR A 103 16.41 7.34 0.72
C THR A 103 16.96 8.73 0.96
N ILE A 104 17.30 9.05 2.20
CA ILE A 104 18.12 10.23 2.48
C ILE A 104 19.53 9.84 2.03
N SER A 105 19.94 10.36 0.87
CA SER A 105 21.32 10.24 0.42
C SER A 105 22.23 10.83 1.50
N GLN A 106 23.10 9.99 2.07
CA GLN A 106 24.29 10.45 2.77
C GLN A 106 25.38 10.76 1.75
#